data_AF-A0A953GPL0-F1
#
_entry.id   AF-A0A953GPL0-F1
#
_cell.length_a   1.000
_cell.length_b   1.000
_cell.length_c   1.000
_cell.angle_alpha   90.00
_cell.angle_beta   90.00
_cell.angle_gamma   90.00
#
_symmetry.space_group_name_H-M   'P 1'
#
loop_
_entity.id
_entity.type
_entity.pdbx_description
1 polymer ?
#
loop_
_entity_poly.entity_id
_entity_poly.type
_entity_poly.pdbx_seq_one_letter_code
_entity_poly.pdbx_strand_id
1 'polypeptide(L)'
;MIRYIIIITKEGMMEDAQQEVAILRQIGQQRLASAANAQSQEDWNSLAASLPHQFPFDWGDCWRQSTEYRVCDFAAEVGFYTDILGFSIMVLSDTYAMFTSPDHAFNVAFVPVQKGDETPPNAIAIEFMVNNIAETVAKLQERGISFETLPSPPAAQPILTTATFRTPNSIQLRLWSVVNPEVTTTKLVEELCQTEPLSGVT
;
A
#
# COMPACT_ATOMS: atom_id res chain seq x y z
N MET A 1 3.53 -33.57 11.60
CA MET A 1 4.88 -33.14 11.18
C MET A 1 4.80 -32.88 9.68
N ILE A 2 4.48 -31.64 9.28
CA ILE A 2 4.37 -31.26 7.86
C ILE A 2 5.80 -31.03 7.37
N ARG A 3 6.27 -31.86 6.44
CA ARG A 3 7.57 -31.69 5.78
C ARG A 3 7.39 -30.65 4.67
N TYR A 4 8.33 -29.71 4.64
CA TYR A 4 8.50 -28.52 3.79
C TYR A 4 7.81 -28.54 2.41
N ILE A 5 7.12 -27.44 2.08
CA ILE A 5 6.62 -27.14 0.73
C ILE A 5 7.65 -26.21 0.08
N ILE A 6 8.26 -26.63 -1.03
CA ILE A 6 9.30 -25.85 -1.74
C ILE A 6 8.87 -25.75 -3.20
N ILE A 7 8.33 -24.58 -3.59
CA ILE A 7 7.92 -24.32 -4.97
C ILE A 7 9.16 -23.96 -5.81
N ILE A 8 9.65 -24.88 -6.62
CA ILE A 8 10.62 -24.63 -7.69
C ILE A 8 10.08 -25.25 -8.98
N THR A 9 9.89 -24.47 -10.05
CA THR A 9 9.28 -24.97 -11.29
C THR A 9 10.31 -25.20 -12.40
N LYS A 10 10.45 -26.47 -12.81
CA LYS A 10 10.92 -26.93 -14.13
C LYS A 10 9.98 -28.05 -14.59
N GLU A 11 9.78 -28.23 -15.91
CA GLU A 11 8.65 -28.97 -16.53
C GLU A 11 8.34 -30.40 -16.02
N GLY A 12 9.27 -31.06 -15.32
CA GLY A 12 9.02 -32.37 -14.65
C GLY A 12 8.49 -32.28 -13.20
N MET A 13 8.37 -31.08 -12.62
CA MET A 13 7.97 -30.82 -11.22
C MET A 13 6.56 -30.25 -11.09
N MET A 14 5.76 -30.24 -12.17
CA MET A 14 4.44 -29.59 -12.17
C MET A 14 3.38 -30.34 -11.36
N GLU A 15 3.45 -31.67 -11.29
CA GLU A 15 2.48 -32.48 -10.53
C GLU A 15 2.71 -32.33 -9.02
N ASP A 16 3.98 -32.30 -8.59
CA ASP A 16 4.38 -31.99 -7.21
C ASP A 16 4.01 -30.54 -6.84
N ALA A 17 4.25 -29.58 -7.73
CA ALA A 17 3.84 -28.18 -7.51
C ALA A 17 2.31 -28.02 -7.39
N GLN A 18 1.52 -28.78 -8.16
CA GLN A 18 0.05 -28.78 -8.04
C GLN A 18 -0.41 -29.35 -6.70
N GLN A 19 0.20 -30.45 -6.25
CA GLN A 19 -0.09 -31.06 -4.96
C GLN A 19 0.30 -30.14 -3.79
N GLU A 20 1.47 -29.50 -3.87
CA GLU A 20 1.93 -28.51 -2.89
C GLU A 20 0.99 -27.30 -2.80
N VAL A 21 0.57 -26.76 -3.94
CA VAL A 21 -0.43 -25.68 -4.00
C VAL A 21 -1.77 -26.15 -3.41
N ALA A 22 -2.16 -27.41 -3.60
CA ALA A 22 -3.37 -27.95 -2.99
C ALA A 22 -3.30 -27.99 -1.46
N ILE A 23 -2.15 -28.35 -0.89
CA ILE A 23 -1.92 -28.32 0.56
C ILE A 23 -1.99 -26.88 1.09
N LEU A 24 -1.30 -25.94 0.43
CA LEU A 24 -1.36 -24.51 0.80
C LEU A 24 -2.79 -23.96 0.73
N ARG A 25 -3.55 -24.36 -0.30
CA ARG A 25 -4.96 -23.99 -0.45
C ARG A 25 -5.80 -24.52 0.70
N GLN A 26 -5.62 -25.77 1.10
CA GLN A 26 -6.35 -26.36 2.24
C GLN A 26 -6.03 -25.62 3.55
N ILE A 27 -4.75 -25.34 3.80
CA ILE A 27 -4.31 -24.56 4.98
C ILE A 27 -4.97 -23.17 4.95
N GLY A 28 -4.93 -22.48 3.81
CA GLY A 28 -5.54 -21.17 3.63
C GLY A 28 -7.05 -21.18 3.87
N GLN A 29 -7.77 -22.17 3.32
CA GLN A 29 -9.22 -22.31 3.51
C GLN A 29 -9.60 -22.49 4.98
N GLN A 30 -8.85 -23.32 5.72
CA GLN A 30 -9.08 -23.49 7.15
C GLN A 30 -8.89 -22.17 7.92
N ARG A 31 -7.83 -21.41 7.59
CA ARG A 31 -7.57 -20.11 8.23
C ARG A 31 -8.64 -19.08 7.91
N LEU A 32 -9.11 -19.01 6.65
CA LEU A 32 -10.22 -18.14 6.26
C LEU A 32 -11.51 -18.50 7.00
N ALA A 33 -11.81 -19.79 7.14
CA ALA A 33 -12.98 -20.24 7.91
C ALA A 33 -12.89 -19.86 9.40
N SER A 34 -11.70 -19.93 10.00
CA SER A 34 -11.51 -19.47 11.39
C SER A 34 -11.62 -17.94 11.50
N ALA A 35 -11.04 -17.21 10.55
CA ALA A 35 -11.08 -15.74 10.52
C ALA A 35 -12.49 -15.18 10.29
N ALA A 36 -13.34 -15.87 9.52
CA ALA A 36 -14.73 -15.46 9.27
C ALA A 36 -15.57 -15.32 10.55
N ASN A 37 -15.16 -15.97 11.64
CA ASN A 37 -15.85 -15.91 12.93
C ASN A 37 -15.21 -14.93 13.92
N ALA A 38 -14.07 -14.31 13.59
CA ALA A 38 -13.40 -13.36 14.47
C ALA A 38 -14.16 -12.02 14.46
N GLN A 39 -14.59 -11.57 15.64
CA GLN A 39 -15.36 -10.33 15.82
C GLN A 39 -14.67 -9.34 16.76
N SER A 40 -13.63 -9.78 17.46
CA SER A 40 -12.92 -9.00 18.47
C SER A 40 -11.39 -9.12 18.32
N GLN A 41 -10.66 -8.21 18.95
CA GLN A 41 -9.20 -8.29 19.02
C GLN A 41 -8.72 -9.58 19.73
N GLU A 42 -9.50 -10.09 20.68
CA GLU A 42 -9.19 -11.34 21.39
C GLU A 42 -9.27 -12.56 20.45
N ASP A 43 -10.25 -12.59 19.54
CA ASP A 43 -10.36 -13.62 18.52
C ASP A 43 -9.14 -13.60 17.60
N TRP A 44 -8.70 -12.41 17.17
CA TRP A 44 -7.51 -12.23 16.34
C TRP A 44 -6.24 -12.69 17.05
N ASN A 45 -6.09 -12.36 18.34
CA ASN A 45 -4.96 -12.80 19.15
C ASN A 45 -4.94 -14.32 19.30
N SER A 46 -6.11 -14.95 19.50
CA SER A 46 -6.25 -16.40 19.60
C SER A 46 -5.89 -17.09 18.28
N LEU A 47 -6.30 -16.52 17.14
CA LEU A 47 -5.91 -17.00 15.81
C LEU A 47 -4.39 -16.93 15.62
N ALA A 48 -3.76 -15.81 15.97
CA ALA A 48 -2.32 -15.64 15.88
C ALA A 48 -1.55 -16.65 16.76
N ALA A 49 -2.02 -16.88 17.99
CA ALA A 49 -1.43 -17.85 18.91
C ALA A 49 -1.53 -19.31 18.40
N SER A 50 -2.48 -19.59 17.50
CA SER A 50 -2.68 -20.91 16.90
C SER A 50 -1.78 -21.20 15.67
N LEU A 51 -0.92 -20.25 15.30
CA LEU A 51 0.01 -20.45 14.18
C LEU A 51 1.09 -21.48 14.55
N PRO A 52 1.33 -22.49 13.70
CA PRO A 52 2.22 -23.61 14.03
C PRO A 52 3.71 -23.23 13.97
N HIS A 53 4.04 -22.09 13.36
CA HIS A 53 5.41 -21.65 13.13
C HIS A 53 5.54 -20.19 13.54
N GLN A 54 6.66 -19.88 14.17
CA GLN A 54 7.06 -18.50 14.41
C GLN A 54 7.68 -17.92 13.14
N PHE A 55 7.67 -16.59 13.07
CA PHE A 55 8.32 -15.85 12.00
C PHE A 55 9.83 -16.17 11.98
N PRO A 56 10.38 -16.70 10.88
CA PRO A 56 11.72 -17.30 10.90
C PRO A 56 12.85 -16.36 10.47
N PHE A 57 12.57 -15.10 10.12
CA PHE A 57 13.62 -14.21 9.62
C PHE A 57 14.31 -13.48 10.77
N ASP A 58 15.62 -13.63 10.84
CA ASP A 58 16.51 -12.70 11.53
C ASP A 58 16.87 -11.57 10.56
N TRP A 59 16.47 -10.35 10.89
CA TRP A 59 16.65 -9.20 10.01
C TRP A 59 18.11 -8.74 9.95
N GLY A 60 18.56 -8.37 8.76
CA GLY A 60 19.79 -7.59 8.59
C GLY A 60 19.59 -6.10 8.92
N ASP A 61 20.70 -5.37 9.04
CA ASP A 61 20.72 -3.96 9.49
C ASP A 61 20.47 -2.92 8.37
N CYS A 62 20.29 -3.35 7.13
CA CYS A 62 20.04 -2.45 6.00
C CYS A 62 18.53 -2.24 5.75
N TRP A 63 18.01 -2.65 4.59
CA TRP A 63 16.57 -2.62 4.30
C TRP A 63 15.94 -3.99 4.56
N ARG A 64 14.85 -4.03 5.36
CA ARG A 64 14.18 -5.28 5.77
C ARG A 64 13.15 -5.78 4.76
N GLN A 65 12.57 -4.88 3.99
CA GLN A 65 11.64 -5.17 2.90
C GLN A 65 11.76 -4.06 1.85
N SER A 66 11.63 -4.44 0.58
CA SER A 66 11.49 -3.52 -0.54
C SER A 66 10.50 -4.08 -1.55
N THR A 67 9.68 -3.20 -2.13
CA THR A 67 8.83 -3.53 -3.27
C THR A 67 9.57 -3.16 -4.54
N GLU A 68 9.88 -4.15 -5.37
CA GLU A 68 10.56 -3.94 -6.65
C GLU A 68 9.65 -4.24 -7.84
N TYR A 69 9.71 -3.38 -8.87
CA TYR A 69 8.97 -3.59 -10.12
C TYR A 69 9.76 -3.13 -11.35
N ARG A 70 9.28 -3.50 -12.54
CA ARG A 70 9.93 -3.22 -13.82
C ARG A 70 9.27 -2.05 -14.50
N VAL A 71 10.06 -1.12 -15.05
CA VAL A 71 9.55 0.10 -15.70
C VAL A 71 10.14 0.28 -17.10
N CYS A 72 9.31 0.74 -18.05
CA CYS A 72 9.77 1.01 -19.41
C CYS A 72 10.32 2.43 -19.59
N ASP A 73 9.74 3.43 -18.93
CA ASP A 73 10.25 4.81 -18.87
C ASP A 73 10.91 5.08 -17.52
N PHE A 74 12.14 4.57 -17.38
CA PHE A 74 12.90 4.64 -16.13
C PHE A 74 13.17 6.06 -15.66
N ALA A 75 13.48 6.97 -16.58
CA ALA A 75 13.78 8.37 -16.23
C ALA A 75 12.53 9.08 -15.68
N ALA A 76 11.36 8.85 -16.29
CA ALA A 76 10.10 9.39 -15.77
C ALA A 76 9.79 8.86 -14.37
N GLU A 77 9.99 7.56 -14.13
CA GLU A 77 9.76 6.97 -12.82
C GLU A 77 10.73 7.54 -11.76
N VAL A 78 12.01 7.72 -12.09
CA VAL A 78 13.00 8.37 -11.19
C VAL A 78 12.54 9.77 -10.81
N GLY A 79 12.23 10.63 -11.79
CA GLY A 79 11.80 12.01 -11.52
C GLY A 79 10.49 12.09 -10.74
N PHE A 80 9.58 11.13 -10.95
CA PHE A 80 8.36 11.03 -10.17
C PHE A 80 8.63 10.73 -8.69
N TYR A 81 9.47 9.76 -8.38
CA TYR A 81 9.78 9.41 -6.99
C TYR A 81 10.64 10.47 -6.30
N THR A 82 11.57 11.13 -6.99
CA THR A 82 12.40 12.19 -6.39
C THR A 82 11.67 13.52 -6.31
N ASP A 83 11.29 14.09 -7.44
CA ASP A 83 10.96 15.53 -7.51
C ASP A 83 9.47 15.79 -7.27
N ILE A 84 8.61 14.79 -7.57
CA ILE A 84 7.16 14.91 -7.34
C ILE A 84 6.80 14.38 -5.94
N LEU A 85 7.24 13.17 -5.59
CA LEU A 85 6.94 12.57 -4.29
C LEU A 85 7.88 13.02 -3.16
N GLY A 86 9.11 13.45 -3.47
CA GLY A 86 10.06 13.90 -2.47
C GLY A 86 10.74 12.76 -1.71
N PHE A 87 10.90 11.58 -2.32
CA PHE A 87 11.54 10.45 -1.65
C PHE A 87 13.06 10.63 -1.61
N SER A 88 13.67 10.06 -0.57
CA SER A 88 15.13 10.03 -0.43
C SER A 88 15.72 8.93 -1.28
N ILE A 89 16.83 9.22 -1.96
CA ILE A 89 17.56 8.27 -2.79
C ILE A 89 18.40 7.37 -1.91
N MET A 90 18.25 6.05 -2.04
CA MET A 90 19.17 5.08 -1.42
C MET A 90 20.20 4.57 -2.42
N VAL A 91 19.74 4.23 -3.63
CA VAL A 91 20.59 3.76 -4.73
C VAL A 91 20.05 4.35 -6.02
N LEU A 92 20.92 4.90 -6.86
CA LEU A 92 20.55 5.37 -8.19
C LEU A 92 21.69 5.11 -9.18
N SER A 93 21.35 4.42 -10.26
CA SER A 93 22.22 4.10 -11.39
C SER A 93 21.38 4.08 -12.68
N ASP A 94 22.03 3.83 -13.81
CA ASP A 94 21.38 3.63 -15.10
C ASP A 94 20.58 2.32 -15.20
N THR A 95 20.85 1.35 -14.32
CA THR A 95 20.19 0.03 -14.32
C THR A 95 19.32 -0.25 -13.11
N TYR A 96 19.28 0.65 -12.12
CA TYR A 96 18.62 0.39 -10.85
C TYR A 96 18.34 1.68 -10.09
N ALA A 97 17.16 1.80 -9.50
CA ALA A 97 16.83 2.84 -8.55
C ALA A 97 16.13 2.26 -7.32
N MET A 98 16.48 2.77 -6.14
CA MET A 98 15.81 2.47 -4.87
C MET A 98 15.66 3.76 -4.07
N PHE A 99 14.45 3.97 -3.58
CA PHE A 99 14.05 5.12 -2.80
C PHE A 99 13.41 4.71 -1.48
N THR A 100 13.42 5.65 -0.55
CA THR A 100 12.85 5.51 0.79
C THR A 100 12.15 6.79 1.21
N SER A 101 11.29 6.73 2.23
CA SER A 101 10.89 7.94 2.95
C SER A 101 12.10 8.60 3.65
N PRO A 102 12.05 9.91 3.93
CA PRO A 102 13.10 10.62 4.64
C PRO A 102 13.49 10.05 6.02
N ASP A 103 12.57 9.33 6.67
CA ASP A 103 12.77 8.66 7.97
C ASP A 103 13.10 7.17 7.85
N HIS A 104 13.34 6.66 6.64
CA HIS A 104 13.70 5.27 6.37
C HIS A 104 12.64 4.22 6.74
N ALA A 105 11.36 4.59 6.66
CA ALA A 105 10.23 3.73 7.06
C ALA A 105 9.88 2.64 6.03
N PHE A 106 10.15 2.85 4.74
CA PHE A 106 9.83 1.90 3.67
C PHE A 106 10.82 1.99 2.50
N ASN A 107 10.81 0.99 1.62
CA ASN A 107 11.63 1.01 0.40
C ASN A 107 10.79 0.66 -0.83
N VAL A 108 11.02 1.40 -1.91
CA VAL A 108 10.47 1.12 -3.25
C VAL A 108 11.64 1.14 -4.24
N ALA A 109 11.74 0.12 -5.06
CA ALA A 109 12.77 -0.02 -6.07
C ALA A 109 12.18 -0.31 -7.45
N PHE A 110 12.94 0.00 -8.50
CA PHE A 110 12.59 -0.40 -9.84
C PHE A 110 13.80 -0.52 -10.77
N VAL A 111 13.62 -1.33 -11.81
CA VAL A 111 14.62 -1.60 -12.85
C VAL A 111 14.09 -1.25 -14.24
N PRO A 112 14.93 -0.72 -15.14
CA PRO A 112 14.55 -0.46 -16.52
C PRO A 112 14.37 -1.77 -17.28
N VAL A 113 13.35 -1.85 -18.13
CA VAL A 113 13.11 -2.95 -19.06
C VAL A 113 12.62 -2.44 -20.41
N GLN A 114 12.58 -3.33 -21.40
CA GLN A 114 11.97 -3.01 -22.68
C GLN A 114 10.44 -2.95 -22.55
N LYS A 115 9.82 -2.16 -23.43
CA LYS A 115 8.36 -2.08 -23.52
C LYS A 115 7.77 -3.45 -23.84
N GLY A 116 6.77 -3.87 -23.07
CA GLY A 116 6.18 -5.20 -23.08
C GLY A 116 6.61 -6.07 -21.90
N ASP A 117 7.74 -5.76 -21.26
CA ASP A 117 8.27 -6.49 -20.10
C ASP A 117 8.07 -5.75 -18.78
N GLU A 118 7.50 -4.53 -18.81
CA GLU A 118 7.20 -3.76 -17.60
C GLU A 118 6.18 -4.45 -16.71
N THR A 119 6.22 -4.12 -15.42
CA THR A 119 5.21 -4.61 -14.48
C THR A 119 3.83 -4.06 -14.91
N PRO A 120 2.81 -4.93 -15.09
CA PRO A 120 1.49 -4.46 -15.52
C PRO A 120 0.86 -3.47 -14.52
N PRO A 121 0.05 -2.49 -14.99
CA PRO A 121 -0.51 -1.42 -14.15
C PRO A 121 -1.25 -1.84 -12.87
N ASN A 122 -1.82 -3.04 -12.85
CA ASN A 122 -2.60 -3.56 -11.71
C ASN A 122 -1.95 -4.79 -11.06
N ALA A 123 -0.68 -5.06 -11.36
CA ALA A 123 0.04 -6.18 -10.77
C ALA A 123 0.39 -5.93 -9.30
N ILE A 124 0.62 -4.67 -8.93
CA ILE A 124 0.90 -4.25 -7.56
C ILE A 124 0.16 -2.94 -7.24
N ALA A 125 -0.20 -2.77 -5.97
CA ALA A 125 -0.61 -1.50 -5.39
C ALA A 125 0.29 -1.21 -4.18
N ILE A 126 0.85 -0.01 -4.12
CA ILE A 126 1.68 0.45 -3.01
C ILE A 126 0.82 1.40 -2.18
N GLU A 127 0.67 1.08 -0.89
CA GLU A 127 -0.23 1.82 0.00
C GLU A 127 0.54 2.58 1.07
N PHE A 128 0.21 3.87 1.26
CA PHE A 128 0.79 4.73 2.28
C PHE A 128 -0.28 5.20 3.26
N MET A 129 -0.07 4.92 4.54
CA MET A 129 -0.88 5.49 5.61
C MET A 129 -0.47 6.95 5.83
N VAL A 130 -1.44 7.87 5.84
CA VAL A 130 -1.19 9.29 6.10
C VAL A 130 -2.13 9.83 7.18
N ASN A 131 -1.63 10.76 7.99
CA ASN A 131 -2.41 11.35 9.07
C ASN A 131 -3.48 12.33 8.56
N ASN A 132 -3.18 13.11 7.51
CA ASN A 132 -4.10 14.08 6.92
C ASN A 132 -4.18 13.89 5.41
N ILE A 133 -5.13 13.06 4.98
CA ILE A 133 -5.26 12.70 3.56
C ILE A 133 -5.66 13.89 2.69
N ALA A 134 -6.49 14.81 3.18
CA ALA A 134 -6.96 15.96 2.40
C ALA A 134 -5.82 16.94 2.10
N GLU A 135 -5.02 17.26 3.13
CA GLU A 135 -3.83 18.11 2.97
C GLU A 135 -2.77 17.43 2.09
N THR A 136 -2.58 16.11 2.24
CA THR A 136 -1.62 15.36 1.43
C THR A 136 -2.04 15.37 -0.05
N VAL A 137 -3.32 15.15 -0.34
CA VAL A 137 -3.87 15.19 -1.71
C VAL A 137 -3.69 16.59 -2.32
N ALA A 138 -4.03 17.65 -1.59
CA ALA A 138 -3.86 19.03 -2.08
C ALA A 138 -2.39 19.33 -2.45
N LYS A 139 -1.44 18.99 -1.57
CA LYS A 139 0.00 19.16 -1.84
C LYS A 139 0.48 18.36 -3.05
N LEU A 140 -0.04 17.14 -3.25
CA LEU A 140 0.33 16.32 -4.40
C LEU A 140 -0.27 16.87 -5.70
N GLN A 141 -1.50 17.39 -5.66
CA GLN A 141 -2.12 18.06 -6.81
C GLN A 141 -1.38 19.35 -7.21
N GLU A 142 -0.92 20.14 -6.23
CA GLU A 142 -0.06 21.31 -6.47
C GLU A 142 1.26 20.94 -7.18
N ARG A 143 1.75 19.72 -6.96
CA ARG A 143 2.92 19.15 -7.64
C ARG A 143 2.59 18.48 -8.98
N GLY A 144 1.34 18.56 -9.44
CA GLY A 144 0.90 18.03 -10.73
C GLY A 144 0.36 16.61 -10.72
N ILE A 145 0.15 15.99 -9.55
CA ILE A 145 -0.47 14.66 -9.48
C ILE A 145 -1.96 14.74 -9.80
N SER A 146 -2.40 13.89 -10.74
CA SER A 146 -3.82 13.65 -11.01
C SER A 146 -4.30 12.40 -10.28
N PHE A 147 -5.36 12.54 -9.48
CA PHE A 147 -5.96 11.43 -8.73
C PHE A 147 -7.08 10.76 -9.52
N GLU A 148 -7.10 9.42 -9.49
CA GLU A 148 -8.20 8.60 -9.99
C GLU A 148 -9.38 8.59 -9.01
N THR A 149 -9.07 8.54 -7.72
CA THR A 149 -10.05 8.64 -6.64
C THR A 149 -9.59 9.64 -5.60
N LEU A 150 -10.51 10.49 -5.15
CA LEU A 150 -10.28 11.43 -4.05
C LEU A 150 -10.82 10.86 -2.74
N PRO A 151 -10.35 11.35 -1.58
CA PRO A 151 -10.90 10.96 -0.29
C PRO A 151 -12.39 11.25 -0.24
N SER A 152 -13.19 10.25 0.09
CA SER A 152 -14.60 10.38 0.40
C SER A 152 -14.87 9.97 1.85
N PRO A 153 -15.90 10.54 2.50
CA PRO A 153 -16.34 10.06 3.81
C PRO A 153 -16.72 8.57 3.70
N PRO A 154 -16.25 7.71 4.62
CA PRO A 154 -16.60 6.29 4.59
C PRO A 154 -18.09 6.10 4.75
N ALA A 155 -18.66 5.23 3.91
CA ALA A 155 -20.07 4.87 3.96
C ALA A 155 -20.41 3.89 5.10
N ALA A 156 -19.42 3.16 5.62
CA ALA A 156 -19.55 2.20 6.71
C ALA A 156 -18.20 1.95 7.39
N GLN A 157 -18.21 1.24 8.52
CA GLN A 157 -17.01 0.76 9.20
C GLN A 157 -16.24 -0.27 8.33
N PRO A 158 -14.89 -0.33 8.40
CA PRO A 158 -14.02 0.56 9.17
C PRO A 158 -14.00 1.97 8.58
N ILE A 159 -13.81 2.98 9.44
CA ILE A 159 -13.88 4.40 9.08
C ILE A 159 -12.59 4.81 8.33
N LEU A 160 -12.37 4.23 7.15
CA LEU A 160 -11.21 4.46 6.29
C LEU A 160 -11.61 5.31 5.09
N THR A 161 -10.72 6.22 4.71
CA THR A 161 -10.84 6.93 3.45
C THR A 161 -9.57 6.73 2.64
N THR A 162 -9.71 6.73 1.31
CA THR A 162 -8.61 6.44 0.39
C THR A 162 -8.57 7.45 -0.75
N ALA A 163 -7.37 7.74 -1.23
CA ALA A 163 -7.15 8.44 -2.48
C ALA A 163 -6.19 7.62 -3.34
N THR A 164 -6.41 7.59 -4.65
CA THR A 164 -5.63 6.78 -5.58
C THR A 164 -5.06 7.65 -6.69
N PHE A 165 -3.80 7.45 -7.01
CA PHE A 165 -3.15 8.00 -8.19
C PHE A 165 -2.16 6.95 -8.75
N ARG A 166 -1.51 7.27 -9.86
CA ARG A 166 -0.58 6.34 -10.52
C ARG A 166 0.78 6.95 -10.75
N THR A 167 1.78 6.09 -10.74
CA THR A 167 3.12 6.41 -11.24
C THR A 167 3.13 6.48 -12.78
N PRO A 168 4.20 7.00 -13.41
CA PRO A 168 4.36 6.96 -14.87
C PRO A 168 4.21 5.57 -15.49
N ASN A 169 4.78 4.52 -14.86
CA ASN A 169 4.57 3.13 -15.27
C ASN A 169 3.20 2.55 -14.84
N SER A 170 2.25 3.43 -14.51
CA SER A 170 0.86 3.12 -14.15
C SER A 170 0.68 2.23 -12.92
N ILE A 171 1.70 2.11 -12.06
CA ILE A 171 1.58 1.42 -10.78
C ILE A 171 0.64 2.20 -9.87
N GLN A 172 -0.28 1.51 -9.22
CA GLN A 172 -1.24 2.14 -8.32
C GLN A 172 -0.57 2.57 -7.01
N LEU A 173 -0.66 3.85 -6.68
CA LEU A 173 -0.35 4.40 -5.36
C LEU A 173 -1.64 4.76 -4.65
N ARG A 174 -1.86 4.17 -3.47
CA ARG A 174 -3.04 4.43 -2.64
C ARG A 174 -2.64 5.10 -1.33
N LEU A 175 -3.18 6.27 -1.09
CA LEU A 175 -3.17 6.88 0.23
C LEU A 175 -4.36 6.34 1.01
N TRP A 176 -4.17 6.02 2.29
CA TRP A 176 -5.26 5.72 3.19
C TRP A 176 -5.07 6.40 4.54
N SER A 177 -6.19 6.70 5.19
CA SER A 177 -6.21 7.34 6.50
C SER A 177 -7.42 6.86 7.29
N VAL A 178 -7.28 6.81 8.61
CA VAL A 178 -8.41 6.61 9.52
C VAL A 178 -9.11 7.95 9.68
N VAL A 179 -10.41 8.01 9.37
CA VAL A 179 -11.20 9.20 9.63
C VAL A 179 -11.44 9.28 11.13
N ASN A 180 -10.87 10.31 11.76
CA ASN A 180 -11.13 10.59 13.16
C ASN A 180 -12.47 11.32 13.30
N PRO A 181 -13.52 10.70 13.88
CA PRO A 181 -14.84 11.32 13.98
C PRO A 181 -14.85 12.64 14.78
N GLU A 182 -13.87 12.86 15.66
CA GLU A 182 -13.79 14.10 16.45
C GLU A 182 -13.36 15.32 15.61
N VAL A 183 -12.47 15.13 14.62
CA VAL A 183 -11.95 16.23 13.76
C VAL A 183 -13.00 16.70 12.74
N THR A 184 -13.84 15.79 12.25
CA THR A 184 -14.93 16.14 11.32
C THR A 184 -15.96 17.04 11.99
N THR A 185 -16.20 16.85 13.29
CA THR A 185 -17.17 17.65 14.05
C THR A 185 -16.68 19.09 14.25
N THR A 186 -15.40 19.28 14.58
CA THR A 186 -14.84 20.62 14.80
C THR A 186 -14.82 21.47 13.52
N LYS A 187 -14.42 20.90 12.37
CA LYS A 187 -14.43 21.63 11.09
C LYS A 187 -15.84 22.02 10.61
N LEU A 188 -16.81 21.13 10.75
CA LEU A 188 -18.21 21.44 10.39
C LEU A 188 -18.79 22.54 11.28
N VAL A 189 -18.46 22.54 12.58
CA VAL A 189 -18.89 23.58 13.51
C VAL A 189 -18.22 24.92 13.19
N GLU A 190 -16.93 24.93 12.85
CA GLU A 190 -16.22 26.16 12.45
C GLU A 190 -16.77 26.74 11.13
N GLU A 191 -17.04 25.92 10.13
CA GLU A 191 -17.62 26.36 8.85
C GLU A 191 -19.06 26.87 9.00
N LEU A 192 -19.87 26.25 9.87
CA LEU A 192 -21.23 26.71 10.19
C LEU A 192 -21.26 27.97 11.06
N CYS A 193 -20.21 28.21 11.85
CA CYS A 193 -20.08 29.42 12.66
C CYS A 193 -19.48 30.61 11.88
N GLN A 194 -18.91 30.39 10.69
CA GLN A 194 -18.36 31.46 9.84
C GLN A 194 -19.38 32.10 8.87
N THR A 195 -20.63 31.60 8.82
CA THR A 195 -21.70 32.32 8.13
C THR A 195 -22.30 33.38 9.06
N GLU A 196 -21.73 34.58 9.09
CA GLU A 196 -22.35 35.72 9.77
C GLU A 196 -23.71 36.08 9.14
N PRO A 197 -24.70 36.51 9.94
CA PRO A 197 -25.98 36.97 9.42
C PRO A 197 -25.82 38.30 8.68
N LEU A 198 -26.46 38.42 7.52
CA LEU A 198 -26.64 39.67 6.77
C LEU A 198 -27.24 40.76 7.68
N SER A 199 -26.41 41.61 8.26
CA SER A 199 -26.86 42.86 8.89
C SER A 199 -27.09 43.90 7.79
N GLY A 200 -28.33 43.97 7.32
CA GLY A 200 -28.75 44.93 6.31
C GLY A 200 -30.26 44.99 6.19
N VAL A 201 -30.95 45.41 7.26
CA VAL A 201 -32.31 45.95 7.15
C VAL A 201 -32.24 47.40 7.60
N THR A 202 -32.63 48.25 6.65
CA THR A 202 -32.78 49.72 6.64
C THR A 202 -33.22 50.37 7.93
#